data_AF-A0A7V9G049-F1
#
_entry.id   AF-A0A7V9G049-F1
#
_cell.length_a   1.000
_cell.length_b   1.000
_cell.length_c   1.000
_cell.angle_alpha   90.00
_cell.angle_beta   90.00
_cell.angle_gamma   90.00
#
_symmetry.space_group_name_H-M   'P 1'
#
loop_
_entity.id
_entity.type
_entity.pdbx_description
1 polymer ?
#
loop_
_entity_poly.entity_id
_entity_poly.type
_entity_poly.pdbx_seq_one_letter_code
_entity_poly.pdbx_strand_id
1 'polypeptide(L)' 'MDRIESWRMAALERAGYPGELAEQLARRHDVDLHTAIQLLERGCSPELALRILS' A
#
# COMPACT_ATOMS: atom_id res chain seq x y z
N MET A 1 -2.37 -1.12 -15.72
CA MET A 1 -2.82 -1.61 -14.41
C MET A 1 -3.94 -2.58 -14.66
N ASP A 2 -3.77 -3.82 -14.20
CA ASP A 2 -4.87 -4.79 -14.16
C ASP A 2 -5.99 -4.29 -13.24
N ARG A 3 -7.23 -4.80 -13.41
CA ARG A 3 -8.37 -4.46 -12.55
C ARG A 3 -8.05 -4.69 -11.07
N ILE A 4 -7.29 -5.74 -10.76
CA ILE A 4 -6.86 -6.07 -9.39
C ILE A 4 -5.91 -5.00 -8.87
N GLU A 5 -4.93 -4.57 -9.65
CA GLU A 5 -3.96 -3.55 -9.22
C GLU A 5 -4.62 -2.19 -8.98
N SER A 6 -5.58 -1.80 -9.82
CA SER A 6 -6.35 -0.57 -9.61
C SER A 6 -7.16 -0.62 -8.30
N TRP A 7 -7.74 -1.78 -7.97
CA TRP A 7 -8.43 -1.97 -6.69
C TRP A 7 -7.44 -1.92 -5.51
N ARG A 8 -6.26 -2.55 -5.65
CA ARG A 8 -5.20 -2.52 -4.62
C ARG A 8 -4.74 -1.08 -4.35
N MET A 9 -4.48 -0.31 -5.41
CA MET A 9 -4.08 1.09 -5.31
C MET A 9 -5.15 1.91 -4.59
N ALA A 10 -6.41 1.86 -5.03
CA ALA A 10 -7.50 2.59 -4.38
C ALA A 10 -7.71 2.16 -2.92
N ALA A 11 -7.48 0.90 -2.58
CA ALA A 11 -7.53 0.44 -1.19
C ALA A 11 -6.43 1.07 -0.32
N LEU A 12 -5.19 1.14 -0.84
CA LEU A 12 -4.06 1.75 -0.15
C LEU A 12 -4.20 3.27 -0.02
N GLU A 13 -4.69 3.95 -1.06
CA GLU A 13 -4.95 5.40 -1.01
C GLU A 13 -5.98 5.75 0.07
N ARG A 14 -7.07 4.98 0.16
CA ARG A 14 -8.08 5.16 1.23
C ARG A 14 -7.51 4.93 2.63
N ALA A 15 -6.48 4.10 2.76
CA ALA A 15 -5.81 3.87 4.03
C ALA A 15 -4.81 4.97 4.40
N GLY A 16 -4.51 5.88 3.46
CA GLY A 16 -3.63 7.03 3.69
C GLY A 16 -2.27 6.95 3.00
N TYR A 17 -2.04 5.97 2.11
CA TYR A 17 -0.85 6.00 1.26
C TYR A 17 -0.97 7.11 0.20
N PRO A 18 0.12 7.86 -0.06
CA PRO A 18 0.21 8.71 -1.24
C PRO A 18 0.08 7.88 -2.52
N GLY A 19 -0.55 8.44 -3.56
CA GLY A 19 -0.85 7.71 -4.79
C GLY A 19 0.37 7.04 -5.45
N GLU A 20 1.54 7.70 -5.41
CA GLU A 20 2.79 7.12 -5.94
C GLU A 20 3.23 5.86 -5.17
N LEU A 21 3.10 5.86 -3.84
CA LEU A 21 3.45 4.70 -3.01
C LEU A 21 2.39 3.61 -3.08
N ALA A 22 1.12 4.00 -3.16
CA ALA A 22 0.00 3.10 -3.36
C ALA A 22 0.11 2.35 -4.69
N GLU A 23 0.51 3.03 -5.77
CA GLU A 23 0.74 2.41 -7.07
C GLU A 23 1.91 1.41 -7.02
N GLN A 24 3.02 1.78 -6.38
CA GLN A 24 4.18 0.88 -6.22
C GLN A 24 3.80 -0.40 -5.46
N LEU A 25 3.08 -0.28 -4.34
CA LEU A 25 2.61 -1.43 -3.55
C LEU A 25 1.51 -2.22 -4.27
N ALA A 26 0.66 -1.56 -5.06
CA ALA A 26 -0.40 -2.22 -5.80
C ALA A 26 0.14 -3.22 -6.83
N ARG A 27 1.26 -2.90 -7.48
CA ARG A 27 1.94 -3.79 -8.45
C ARG A 27 2.68 -4.96 -7.79
N ARG A 28 2.90 -4.92 -6.47
CA ARG A 28 3.58 -5.97 -5.70
C ARG A 28 2.61 -7.00 -5.17
N HIS A 29 2.41 -8.08 -5.92
CA HIS A 29 1.41 -9.12 -5.58
C HIS A 29 1.86 -10.02 -4.43
N ASP A 30 3.14 -9.98 -4.07
CA ASP A 30 3.76 -10.60 -2.90
C ASP A 30 3.40 -9.90 -1.58
N VAL A 31 2.95 -8.64 -1.64
CA VAL A 31 2.61 -7.85 -0.45
C VAL A 31 1.14 -8.01 -0.06
N ASP A 32 0.92 -8.34 1.21
CA ASP A 32 -0.39 -8.35 1.84
C ASP A 32 -0.88 -6.91 2.14
N LEU A 33 -2.00 -6.51 1.53
CA LEU A 33 -2.60 -5.19 1.76
C LEU A 33 -3.03 -4.96 3.21
N HIS A 34 -3.54 -5.97 3.90
CA HIS A 34 -3.92 -5.81 5.31
C HIS A 34 -2.72 -5.43 6.15
N THR A 35 -1.55 -6.04 5.87
CA THR A 35 -0.31 -5.68 6.57
C THR A 35 0.10 -4.25 6.25
N ALA A 36 0.04 -3.85 4.97
CA ALA A 36 0.36 -2.47 4.56
C ALA A 36 -0.55 -1.43 5.23
N ILE A 37 -1.84 -1.72 5.36
CA ILE A 37 -2.82 -0.85 6.02
C ILE A 37 -2.57 -0.80 7.53
N GLN A 38 -2.33 -1.95 8.18
CA GLN A 38 -2.07 -2.01 9.62
C GLN A 38 -0.83 -1.23 10.05
N LEU A 39 0.18 -1.09 9.19
CA LEU A 39 1.34 -0.26 9.49
C LEU A 39 0.94 1.21 9.68
N LEU A 40 0.10 1.76 8.79
CA LEU A 40 -0.40 3.13 8.91
C LEU A 40 -1.32 3.30 10.13
N GLU A 41 -2.19 2.34 10.39
CA GLU A 41 -3.06 2.35 11.58
C GLU A 41 -2.26 2.37 12.89
N ARG A 42 -1.05 1.79 12.89
CA ARG A 42 -0.12 1.83 14.04
C ARG A 42 0.72 3.13 14.10
N GLY A 43 0.49 4.08 13.21
CA GLY A 43 1.21 5.34 13.14
C GLY A 43 2.53 5.27 12.35
N CYS A 44 2.77 4.21 11.59
CA CYS A 44 3.92 4.15 10.68
C CYS A 44 3.74 5.13 9.52
N SER A 45 4.79 5.87 9.15
CA SER A 45 4.73 6.70 7.95
C SER A 45 4.68 5.82 6.68
N PRO A 46 4.05 6.29 5.60
CA PRO A 46 3.98 5.56 4.34
C PRO A 46 5.35 5.16 3.77
N GLU A 47 6.36 6.03 3.88
CA GLU A 47 7.72 5.72 3.39
C GLU A 47 8.40 4.64 4.24
N LEU A 48 8.19 4.65 5.56
CA LEU A 48 8.71 3.62 6.44
C LEU A 48 8.00 2.29 6.22
N ALA A 49 6.68 2.31 6.01
CA ALA A 49 5.90 1.12 5.74
C ALA A 49 6.37 0.45 4.43
N LEU A 50 6.64 1.24 3.39
CA LEU A 50 7.20 0.72 2.15
C LEU A 50 8.55 0.02 2.36
N ARG A 51 9.42 0.59 3.21
CA ARG A 51 10.73 -0.01 3.56
C ARG A 51 10.63 -1.27 4.43
N ILE A 52 9.55 -1.44 5.17
CA ILE A 52 9.28 -2.67 5.94
C ILE A 52 8.80 -3.79 5.01
N LEU A 53 8.07 -3.41 3.95
CA LEU A 53 7.46 -4.34 2.99
C LEU A 53 8.36 -4.63 1.78
N SER A 54 9.41 -3.84 1.54
CA SER A 54 10.47 -4.08 0.54
C SER A 54 11.30 -5.30 0.89
#